data_AF-Q944N5-F1
#
_entry.id   AF-Q944N5-F1
#
_cell.length_a   1.000
_cell.length_b   1.000
_cell.length_c   1.000
_cell.angle_alpha   90.00
_cell.angle_beta   90.00
_cell.angle_gamma   90.00
#
_symmetry.space_group_name_H-M   'P 1'
#
loop_
_entity.id
_entity.type
_entity.pdbx_description
1 polymer ?
#
loop_
_entity_poly.entity_id
_entity_poly.type
_entity_poly.pdbx_seq_one_letter_code
_entity_poly.pdbx_strand_id
1 'polypeptide(L)'
;PGLHGFHVHALGDTTNGCMSTGPHFNPVGKEHGAPGDENRHASDLGNITVGEDGTAAINIVDKQIPLTGPHSIIGRAVVVHSDPDDLGRGGHELSKRTGNAGGR
;
A
#
# COMPACT_ATOMS: atom_id res chain seq x y z
N PRO A 1 14.60 10.80 -2.36
CA PRO A 1 14.01 11.57 -1.23
C PRO A 1 12.58 12.00 -1.57
N GLY A 2 11.70 12.06 -0.58
CA GLY A 2 10.29 12.40 -0.77
C GLY A 2 9.32 11.30 -0.35
N LEU A 3 8.07 11.43 -0.81
CA LEU A 3 6.99 10.50 -0.50
C LEU A 3 6.98 9.31 -1.44
N HIS A 4 6.73 8.13 -0.89
CA HIS A 4 6.60 6.88 -1.63
C HIS A 4 5.42 6.09 -1.08
N GLY A 5 4.52 5.62 -1.97
CA GLY A 5 3.39 4.78 -1.58
C GLY A 5 3.85 3.49 -0.89
N PHE A 6 3.13 3.07 0.15
CA PHE A 6 3.51 1.94 1.00
C PHE A 6 2.29 1.06 1.30
N HIS A 7 2.33 -0.18 0.82
CA HIS A 7 1.16 -1.04 0.79
C HIS A 7 1.50 -2.49 1.12
N VAL A 8 0.55 -3.20 1.71
CA VAL A 8 0.55 -4.68 1.67
C VAL A 8 -0.20 -5.15 0.41
N HIS A 9 0.44 -5.96 -0.41
CA HIS A 9 -0.15 -6.53 -1.62
C HIS A 9 -0.75 -7.92 -1.34
N ALA A 10 -1.69 -8.36 -2.17
CA ALA A 10 -2.54 -9.51 -1.89
C ALA A 10 -1.77 -10.84 -1.78
N LEU A 11 -0.67 -11.00 -2.51
CA LEU A 11 0.09 -12.24 -2.61
C LEU A 11 1.52 -12.04 -2.12
N GLY A 12 2.06 -13.06 -1.45
CA GLY A 12 3.49 -13.19 -1.18
C GLY A 12 4.24 -13.90 -2.31
N ASP A 13 3.77 -13.76 -3.54
CA ASP A 13 4.38 -14.37 -4.72
C ASP A 13 5.36 -13.37 -5.35
N THR A 14 6.63 -13.78 -5.44
CA THR A 14 7.72 -13.00 -6.05
C THR A 14 8.35 -13.70 -7.25
N THR A 15 7.67 -14.67 -7.85
CA THR A 15 8.17 -15.44 -9.01
C THR A 15 8.47 -14.57 -10.23
N ASN A 16 7.74 -13.46 -10.41
CA ASN A 16 8.01 -12.40 -11.39
C ASN A 16 8.30 -11.07 -10.68
N GLY A 17 9.15 -11.10 -9.66
CA GLY A 17 9.47 -9.94 -8.83
C GLY A 17 8.23 -9.35 -8.17
N CYS A 18 8.20 -8.02 -8.01
CA CYS A 18 7.10 -7.32 -7.35
C CYS A 18 5.79 -7.34 -8.15
N MET A 19 5.80 -7.73 -9.43
CA MET A 19 4.58 -7.79 -10.23
C MET A 19 3.67 -8.95 -9.83
N SER A 20 4.26 -10.07 -9.37
CA SER A 20 3.50 -11.24 -8.91
C SER A 20 2.77 -11.03 -7.57
N THR A 21 3.07 -9.96 -6.83
CA THR A 21 2.42 -9.72 -5.53
C THR A 21 0.94 -9.34 -5.66
N GLY A 22 0.47 -9.09 -6.88
CA GLY A 22 -0.94 -8.79 -7.17
C GLY A 22 -1.32 -7.34 -6.83
N PRO A 23 -2.62 -7.03 -6.64
CA PRO A 23 -3.07 -5.69 -6.23
C PRO A 23 -2.87 -5.47 -4.72
N HIS A 24 -3.28 -4.31 -4.21
CA HIS A 24 -3.38 -4.06 -2.78
C HIS A 24 -4.29 -5.12 -2.12
N PHE A 25 -3.96 -5.52 -0.90
CA PHE A 25 -4.79 -6.47 -0.16
C PHE A 25 -6.12 -5.82 0.28
N ASN A 26 -7.21 -6.24 -0.37
CA ASN A 26 -8.55 -5.68 -0.19
C ASN A 26 -9.60 -6.77 0.06
N PRO A 27 -9.65 -7.35 1.28
CA PRO A 27 -10.57 -8.46 1.59
C PRO A 27 -12.05 -8.03 1.62
N VAL A 28 -12.34 -6.73 1.69
CA VAL A 28 -13.69 -6.18 1.85
C VAL A 28 -14.19 -5.44 0.60
N GLY A 29 -13.42 -5.41 -0.49
CA GLY A 29 -13.85 -4.85 -1.78
C GLY A 29 -14.08 -3.34 -1.77
N LYS A 30 -13.33 -2.58 -0.95
CA LYS A 30 -13.40 -1.11 -0.88
C LYS A 30 -12.61 -0.45 -2.00
N GLU A 31 -12.78 0.86 -2.18
CA GLU A 31 -11.88 1.65 -3.03
C GLU A 31 -10.59 1.98 -2.28
N HIS A 32 -9.55 2.38 -3.02
CA HIS A 32 -8.31 2.87 -2.42
C HIS A 32 -8.52 4.22 -1.70
N GLY A 33 -7.84 4.41 -0.57
CA GLY A 33 -7.93 5.63 0.25
C GLY A 33 -6.76 5.83 1.21
N ALA A 34 -6.80 6.91 1.99
CA ALA A 34 -5.80 7.19 3.03
C ALA A 34 -5.98 6.25 4.23
N PRO A 35 -4.94 6.05 5.07
CA PRO A 35 -5.04 5.21 6.26
C PRO A 35 -6.15 5.61 7.25
N GLY A 36 -6.50 6.89 7.31
CA GLY A 36 -7.57 7.37 8.18
C GLY A 36 -8.98 7.19 7.63
N ASP A 37 -9.13 6.82 6.35
CA ASP A 37 -10.43 6.78 5.69
C ASP A 37 -11.22 5.53 6.07
N GLU A 38 -12.54 5.66 6.19
CA GLU A 38 -13.42 4.50 6.33
C GLU A 38 -13.47 3.68 5.03
N ASN A 39 -13.46 4.36 3.88
CA ASN A 39 -13.37 3.74 2.56
C ASN A 39 -11.92 3.74 2.07
N ARG A 40 -11.23 2.63 2.35
CA ARG A 40 -9.86 2.32 1.93
C ARG A 40 -9.71 0.82 1.77
N HIS A 41 -8.71 0.35 1.04
CA HIS A 41 -8.28 -1.03 1.19
C HIS A 41 -7.71 -1.24 2.60
N ALA A 42 -7.81 -2.48 3.10
CA ALA A 42 -7.26 -2.84 4.40
C ALA A 42 -5.76 -2.55 4.50
N SER A 43 -5.05 -2.65 3.37
CA SER A 43 -3.60 -2.52 3.27
C SER A 43 -3.08 -1.15 2.86
N ASP A 44 -3.93 -0.14 2.70
CA ASP A 44 -3.51 1.18 2.23
C ASP A 44 -2.82 1.95 3.37
N LEU A 45 -1.50 1.81 3.54
CA LEU A 45 -0.75 2.44 4.63
C LEU A 45 -0.26 3.86 4.29
N GLY A 46 -0.64 4.37 3.12
CA GLY A 46 -0.35 5.71 2.65
C GLY A 46 1.10 5.85 2.18
N ASN A 47 1.78 6.92 2.57
CA ASN A 47 3.15 7.20 2.16
C ASN A 47 4.14 7.02 3.31
N ILE A 48 5.33 6.53 2.97
CA ILE A 48 6.54 6.70 3.78
C ILE A 48 7.32 7.90 3.26
N THR A 49 8.16 8.50 4.12
CA THR A 49 9.04 9.61 3.74
C THR A 49 10.48 9.14 3.73
N VAL A 50 11.12 9.26 2.57
CA VAL A 50 12.54 8.97 2.37
C VAL A 50 13.34 10.27 2.51
N GLY A 51 14.31 10.28 3.42
CA GLY A 51 15.23 11.40 3.66
C GLY A 51 16.19 11.66 2.49
N GLU A 52 16.95 12.75 2.57
CA GLU A 52 17.95 13.11 1.56
C GLU A 52 19.06 12.06 1.42
N ASP A 53 19.35 11.33 2.49
CA ASP A 53 20.30 10.22 2.54
C ASP A 53 19.77 8.91 1.93
N GLY A 54 18.52 8.91 1.44
CA GLY A 54 17.89 7.74 0.85
C GLY A 54 17.30 6.75 1.87
N THR A 55 17.24 7.10 3.15
CA THR A 55 16.69 6.24 4.20
C THR A 55 15.26 6.62 4.61
N ALA A 56 14.48 5.67 5.08
CA ALA A 56 13.17 5.91 5.67
C ALA A 56 13.06 5.22 7.02
N ALA A 57 12.71 5.97 8.06
CA ALA A 57 12.32 5.44 9.36
C ALA A 57 10.79 5.40 9.43
N ILE A 58 10.22 4.21 9.62
CA ILE A 58 8.77 3.99 9.54
C ILE A 58 8.26 3.62 10.93
N ASN A 59 7.26 4.36 11.41
CA ASN A 59 6.50 4.01 12.61
C ASN A 59 5.00 4.20 12.33
N ILE A 60 4.33 3.11 11.95
CA ILE A 60 2.92 3.09 11.56
C ILE A 60 2.19 2.10 12.47
N VAL A 61 1.04 2.53 12.99
CA VAL A 61 0.09 1.68 13.73
C VAL A 61 -1.23 1.67 12.98
N ASP A 62 -1.68 0.50 12.56
CA ASP A 62 -2.90 0.33 11.77
C ASP A 62 -3.76 -0.81 12.32
N LYS A 63 -5.09 -0.66 12.20
CA LYS A 63 -6.08 -1.59 12.77
C LYS A 63 -6.68 -2.55 11.75
N GLN A 64 -6.38 -2.39 10.46
CA GLN A 64 -6.95 -3.16 9.34
C GLN A 64 -6.02 -4.27 8.82
N ILE A 65 -4.78 -4.36 9.32
CA ILE A 65 -3.78 -5.37 8.93
C ILE A 65 -3.42 -6.33 10.08
N PRO A 66 -4.35 -7.18 10.54
CA PRO A 66 -4.06 -8.12 11.62
C PRO A 66 -3.00 -9.15 11.21
N LEU A 67 -2.36 -9.77 12.20
CA LEU A 67 -1.36 -10.83 11.97
C LEU A 67 -1.96 -12.25 12.03
N THR A 68 -3.25 -12.37 12.33
CA THR A 68 -3.97 -13.64 12.48
C THR A 68 -5.39 -13.53 11.93
N GLY A 69 -6.05 -14.67 11.74
CA GLY A 69 -7.43 -14.73 11.26
C GLY A 69 -7.56 -14.55 9.74
N PRO A 70 -8.79 -14.46 9.22
CA PRO A 70 -9.06 -14.49 7.79
C PRO A 70 -8.48 -13.31 7.02
N HIS A 71 -8.23 -12.18 7.68
CA HIS A 71 -7.64 -10.98 7.08
C HIS A 71 -6.15 -10.82 7.42
N SER A 72 -5.48 -11.89 7.89
CA SER A 72 -4.06 -11.82 8.21
C SER A 72 -3.23 -11.35 7.01
N ILE A 73 -2.22 -10.52 7.30
CA ILE A 73 -1.20 -10.12 6.33
C ILE A 73 0.05 -11.01 6.33
N ILE A 74 0.15 -12.00 7.23
CA ILE A 74 1.26 -12.96 7.20
C ILE A 74 1.20 -13.79 5.91
N GLY A 75 2.35 -13.91 5.23
CA GLY A 75 2.46 -14.58 3.93
C GLY A 75 2.11 -13.71 2.72
N ARG A 76 1.85 -12.42 2.93
CA ARG A 76 1.68 -11.40 1.89
C ARG A 76 2.96 -10.59 1.69
N ALA A 77 2.97 -9.70 0.69
CA ALA A 77 4.12 -8.86 0.39
C ALA A 77 3.91 -7.42 0.85
N VAL A 78 4.97 -6.78 1.35
CA VAL A 78 5.03 -5.33 1.54
C VAL A 78 5.71 -4.73 0.32
N VAL A 79 5.15 -3.65 -0.24
CA VAL A 79 5.65 -2.97 -1.44
C VAL A 79 5.80 -1.48 -1.15
N VAL A 80 6.99 -0.96 -1.42
CA VAL A 80 7.28 0.47 -1.51
C VAL A 80 7.24 0.85 -2.99
N HIS A 81 6.55 1.93 -3.32
CA HIS A 81 6.33 2.34 -4.70
C HIS A 81 7.28 3.46 -5.16
N SER A 82 7.39 3.67 -6.48
CA SER A 82 8.26 4.70 -7.06
C SER A 82 7.80 6.13 -6.76
N ASP A 83 6.48 6.34 -6.74
CA ASP A 83 5.88 7.67 -6.66
C ASP A 83 5.02 7.81 -5.39
N PRO A 84 4.65 9.05 -5.01
CA PRO A 84 3.71 9.30 -3.94
C PRO A 84 2.35 8.67 -4.24
N ASP A 85 1.77 8.03 -3.23
CA ASP A 85 0.37 7.66 -3.20
C ASP A 85 -0.50 8.94 -3.02
N ASP A 86 -1.42 9.18 -3.96
CA ASP A 86 -2.38 10.30 -3.96
C ASP A 86 -3.58 10.09 -3.01
N LEU A 87 -3.64 8.96 -2.33
CA LEU A 87 -4.61 8.57 -1.32
C LEU A 87 -6.05 8.53 -1.85
N GLY A 88 -6.23 8.24 -3.14
CA GLY A 88 -7.53 8.23 -3.81
C GLY A 88 -8.11 9.61 -4.06
N ARG A 89 -7.27 10.67 -4.00
CA ARG A 89 -7.68 12.08 -4.11
C ARG A 89 -7.07 12.80 -5.32
N GLY A 90 -6.22 12.14 -6.10
CA GLY A 90 -5.52 12.74 -7.24
C GLY A 90 -6.37 13.04 -8.47
N GLY A 91 -7.60 12.50 -8.54
CA GLY A 91 -8.49 12.69 -9.70
C GLY A 91 -8.09 11.91 -10.96
N HIS A 92 -7.07 11.06 -10.86
CA HIS A 92 -6.66 10.14 -11.92
C HIS A 92 -7.52 8.86 -11.87
N GLU A 93 -7.68 8.17 -13.00
CA GLU A 93 -8.46 6.91 -13.03
C GLU A 93 -7.90 5.83 -12.10
N LEU A 94 -6.58 5.86 -11.86
CA LEU A 94 -5.88 4.95 -10.96
C LEU A 94 -5.91 5.41 -9.49
N SER A 95 -6.28 6.66 -9.20
CA SER A 95 -6.32 7.16 -7.82
C SER A 95 -7.17 6.25 -6.92
N LYS A 96 -8.37 5.89 -7.37
CA LYS A 96 -9.29 5.00 -6.62
C LYS A 96 -8.89 3.53 -6.58
N ARG A 97 -7.78 3.14 -7.24
CA ARG A 97 -7.35 1.73 -7.33
C ARG A 97 -5.96 1.48 -6.73
N THR A 98 -5.02 2.39 -6.98
CA THR A 98 -3.60 2.19 -6.63
C THR A 98 -2.97 3.44 -6.03
N GLY A 99 -3.75 4.49 -5.79
CA GLY A 99 -3.22 5.79 -5.36
C GLY A 99 -2.34 6.46 -6.41
N ASN A 100 -2.34 5.95 -7.64
CA ASN A 100 -1.45 6.37 -8.71
C ASN A 100 0.05 6.39 -8.32
N ALA A 101 0.48 5.52 -7.39
CA ALA A 101 1.84 5.49 -6.84
C ALA A 101 2.93 4.95 -7.80
N GLY A 102 2.59 4.68 -9.06
CA GLY A 102 3.56 4.22 -10.06
C GLY A 102 4.06 2.79 -9.85
N GLY A 103 5.35 2.58 -10.18
CA GLY A 103 6.03 1.29 -10.17
C GLY A 103 6.28 0.70 -8.79
N ARG A 104 6.89 -0.50 -8.78
CA ARG A 104 7.25 -1.28 -7.59
C ARG A 104 8.72 -1.65 -7.68
#